data_AF-A0AA38IYB8-F1
#
_entry.id   AF-A0AA38IYB8-F1
#
_cell.length_a   1.000
_cell.length_b   1.000
_cell.length_c   1.000
_cell.angle_alpha   90.00
_cell.angle_beta   90.00
_cell.angle_gamma   90.00
#
_symmetry.space_group_name_H-M   'P 1'
#
loop_
_entity.id
_entity.type
_entity.pdbx_description
1 polymer ?
#
loop_
_entity_poly.entity_id
_entity_poly.type
_entity_poly.pdbx_seq_one_letter_code
_entity_poly.pdbx_strand_id
1 'polypeptide(L)'
;MWTLKLSTLLALTTAYKIQALILNRVSCLRFIASKVWATVVDPTETSLRDGIYPNFEFNIFTEEAQLCVFIPLRLYLEATQSLRGKEDYLLIIFRKLWSLTQLFLTPFSTFS
;
A
#
# COMPACT_ATOMS: atom_id res chain seq x y z
N MET A 1 -10.80 3.73 -12.84
CA MET A 1 -9.57 3.58 -13.66
C MET A 1 -8.29 3.81 -12.85
N TRP A 2 -8.23 4.81 -11.97
CA TRP A 2 -7.05 5.14 -11.14
C TRP A 2 -6.54 4.02 -10.24
N THR A 3 -7.44 3.28 -9.56
CA THR A 3 -7.05 2.18 -8.66
C THR A 3 -6.22 1.11 -9.38
N LEU A 4 -6.65 0.69 -10.57
CA LEU A 4 -5.96 -0.35 -11.34
C LEU A 4 -4.56 0.12 -11.77
N LYS A 5 -4.46 1.33 -12.33
CA LYS A 5 -3.17 1.91 -12.75
C LYS A 5 -2.21 2.01 -11.57
N LEU A 6 -2.66 2.54 -10.43
CA LEU A 6 -1.84 2.67 -9.24
C LEU A 6 -1.42 1.31 -8.69
N SER A 7 -2.34 0.35 -8.58
CA SER A 7 -2.03 -0.99 -8.08
C SER A 7 -1.04 -1.72 -8.99
N THR A 8 -1.16 -1.57 -10.30
CA THR A 8 -0.23 -2.17 -11.26
C THR A 8 1.15 -1.54 -11.18
N LEU A 9 1.24 -0.21 -11.14
CA LEU A 9 2.52 0.48 -11.01
C LEU A 9 3.22 0.15 -9.69
N LEU A 10 2.47 0.11 -8.58
CA LEU A 10 3.02 -0.31 -7.29
C LEU A 10 3.50 -1.76 -7.35
N ALA A 11 2.71 -2.69 -7.88
CA ALA A 11 3.11 -4.10 -8.01
C ALA A 11 4.38 -4.27 -8.86
N LEU A 12 4.51 -3.53 -9.96
CA LEU A 12 5.69 -3.59 -10.84
C LEU A 12 6.94 -2.98 -10.19
N THR A 13 6.79 -1.87 -9.47
CA THR A 13 7.93 -1.12 -8.92
C THR A 13 8.42 -1.67 -7.58
N THR A 14 7.55 -2.28 -6.79
CA THR A 14 7.93 -2.83 -5.48
C THR A 14 8.08 -4.34 -5.46
N ALA A 15 7.67 -5.02 -6.55
CA ALA A 15 7.60 -6.49 -6.63
C ALA A 15 6.81 -7.13 -5.48
N TYR A 16 5.83 -6.43 -4.92
CA TYR A 16 5.06 -6.95 -3.79
C TYR A 16 4.13 -8.09 -4.16
N LYS A 17 3.94 -8.97 -3.17
CA LYS A 17 2.73 -9.78 -3.06
C LYS A 17 1.52 -8.84 -3.06
N ILE A 18 0.50 -9.16 -3.86
CA ILE A 18 -0.74 -8.37 -3.91
C ILE A 18 -1.38 -8.22 -2.51
N GLN A 19 -1.19 -9.22 -1.65
CA GLN A 19 -1.63 -9.20 -0.25
C GLN A 19 -0.97 -8.10 0.58
N ALA A 20 0.31 -7.78 0.35
CA ALA A 20 0.97 -6.67 1.05
C ALA A 20 0.48 -5.30 0.55
N LEU A 21 0.15 -5.18 -0.74
CA LEU A 21 -0.37 -3.94 -1.32
C LEU A 21 -1.70 -3.51 -0.72
N ILE A 22 -2.60 -4.45 -0.41
CA ILE A 22 -3.90 -4.16 0.20
C ILE A 22 -3.78 -3.77 1.69
N LEU A 23 -2.68 -4.14 2.35
CA LEU A 23 -2.44 -3.83 3.76
C LEU A 23 -1.67 -2.52 3.95
N ASN A 24 -1.11 -1.94 2.88
CA ASN A 24 -0.42 -0.66 2.94
C ASN A 24 -1.32 0.45 3.46
N ARG A 25 -0.77 1.27 4.35
CA ARG A 25 -1.47 2.38 4.98
C ARG A 25 -1.02 3.71 4.45
N VAL A 26 -1.93 4.69 4.42
CA VAL A 26 -1.61 6.07 4.04
C VAL A 26 -0.68 6.70 5.07
N SER A 27 -0.88 6.40 6.36
CA SER A 27 0.02 6.82 7.44
C SER A 27 1.48 6.37 7.28
N CYS A 28 1.72 5.29 6.52
CA CYS A 28 3.06 4.79 6.21
C CYS A 28 3.71 5.50 5.01
N LEU A 29 2.99 6.42 4.35
CA LEU A 29 3.50 7.23 3.25
C LEU A 29 4.02 8.58 3.77
N ARG A 30 5.22 8.95 3.34
CA ARG A 30 5.81 10.27 3.60
C ARG A 30 6.17 10.94 2.29
N PHE A 31 5.48 12.03 1.97
CA PHE A 31 5.80 12.88 0.83
C PHE A 31 6.88 13.89 1.23
N ILE A 32 8.04 13.82 0.59
CA ILE A 32 9.18 14.71 0.86
C ILE A 32 9.61 15.32 -0.48
N ALA A 33 9.29 16.60 -0.67
CA ALA A 33 9.60 17.36 -1.88
C ALA A 33 9.18 16.61 -3.16
N SER A 34 10.15 16.09 -3.93
CA SER A 34 9.98 15.37 -5.18
C SER A 34 10.01 13.84 -5.04
N LYS A 35 9.76 13.34 -3.82
CA LYS A 35 9.87 11.92 -3.48
C LYS A 35 8.71 11.49 -2.60
N VAL A 36 8.32 10.23 -2.70
CA VAL A 36 7.46 9.60 -1.70
C VAL A 36 8.14 8.37 -1.13
N TRP A 37 8.13 8.28 0.19
CA TRP A 37 8.66 7.18 0.95
C TRP A 37 7.48 6.35 1.42
N ALA A 38 7.50 5.04 1.14
CA ALA A 38 6.50 4.10 1.61
C ALA A 38 7.19 3.07 2.50
N THR A 39 6.82 3.05 3.78
CA THR A 39 7.20 1.96 4.68
C THR A 39 6.20 0.83 4.51
N VAL A 40 6.68 -0.39 4.24
CA VAL A 40 5.78 -1.52 4.01
C VAL A 40 5.77 -2.45 5.19
N VAL A 41 4.62 -2.44 5.85
CA VAL A 41 4.30 -3.28 6.98
C VAL A 41 3.64 -4.53 6.42
N ASP A 42 4.45 -5.53 6.07
CA ASP A 42 3.95 -6.87 5.75
C ASP A 42 3.99 -7.74 7.02
N PRO A 43 2.84 -8.03 7.65
CA PRO A 43 2.79 -8.89 8.82
C PRO A 43 3.04 -10.37 8.50
N THR A 44 3.03 -10.76 7.22
CA THR A 44 3.28 -12.15 6.78
C THR A 44 4.73 -12.43 6.44
N GLU A 45 5.59 -11.40 6.37
CA GLU A 45 7.04 -11.57 6.25
C GLU A 45 7.62 -11.99 7.61
N THR A 46 7.81 -13.30 7.77
CA THR A 46 8.44 -13.92 8.95
C THR A 46 9.94 -13.60 9.08
N SER A 47 10.52 -12.89 8.12
CA SER A 47 11.94 -12.52 8.07
C SER A 47 12.28 -11.31 8.96
N LEU A 48 11.29 -10.52 9.39
CA LEU A 48 11.48 -9.29 10.15
C LEU A 48 11.32 -9.50 11.66
N ARG A 49 12.23 -10.27 12.24
CA ARG A 49 12.28 -10.52 13.69
C ARG A 49 12.63 -9.26 14.51
N ASP A 50 13.23 -8.25 13.86
CA ASP A 50 13.78 -7.04 14.51
C ASP A 50 13.03 -5.73 14.15
N GLY A 51 11.87 -5.81 13.47
CA GLY A 51 11.04 -4.63 13.19
C GLY A 51 11.56 -3.68 12.11
N ILE A 52 12.53 -4.09 11.29
CA ILE A 52 13.09 -3.28 10.20
C ILE A 52 12.24 -3.47 8.93
N TYR A 53 11.20 -2.68 8.76
CA TYR A 53 10.38 -2.75 7.55
C TYR A 53 11.12 -2.18 6.33
N PRO A 54 11.01 -2.81 5.15
CA PRO A 54 11.59 -2.27 3.93
C PRO A 54 10.91 -0.94 3.60
N ASN A 55 11.74 0.07 3.31
CA ASN A 55 11.29 1.38 2.86
C ASN A 55 11.52 1.46 1.35
N PHE A 56 10.51 1.98 0.65
CA PHE A 56 10.56 2.20 -0.78
C PHE A 56 10.53 3.68 -1.03
N GLU A 57 11.44 4.13 -1.89
CA GLU A 57 11.52 5.50 -2.33
C GLU A 57 11.08 5.56 -3.80
N PHE A 58 10.00 6.28 -4.07
CA PHE A 58 9.62 6.61 -5.44
C PHE A 58 9.98 8.06 -5.71
N ASN A 59 10.85 8.25 -6.70
CA ASN A 59 11.23 9.56 -7.19
C ASN A 59 10.20 10.07 -8.22
N ILE A 60 9.99 11.37 -8.27
CA ILE A 60 9.37 11.99 -9.44
C ILE A 60 10.28 11.76 -10.64
N PHE A 61 9.66 11.31 -11.72
CA PHE A 61 10.32 11.02 -12.97
C PHE A 61 9.49 11.65 -14.09
N THR A 62 10.12 12.51 -14.88
CA THR A 62 9.44 13.38 -15.85
C THR A 62 9.56 12.89 -17.29
N GLU A 63 10.49 11.99 -17.59
CA GLU A 63 10.75 11.54 -18.97
C GLU A 63 9.59 10.67 -19.51
N GLU A 64 9.00 9.81 -18.66
CA GLU A 64 7.79 9.05 -18.98
C GLU A 64 6.76 9.19 -17.84
N ALA A 65 6.16 10.38 -17.72
CA ALA A 65 5.24 10.72 -16.64
C ALA A 65 4.09 9.70 -16.44
N GLN A 66 3.77 8.89 -17.46
CA GLN A 66 2.78 7.83 -17.39
C GLN A 66 3.17 6.67 -16.45
N LEU A 67 4.47 6.39 -16.29
CA LEU A 67 5.02 5.33 -15.44
C LEU A 67 5.44 5.82 -14.05
N CYS A 68 5.48 7.14 -13.84
CA CYS A 68 5.78 7.71 -12.52
C CYS A 68 4.71 7.29 -11.51
N VAL A 69 5.09 6.61 -10.42
CA VAL A 69 4.16 6.20 -9.33
C VAL A 69 3.68 7.41 -8.52
N PHE A 70 4.54 8.42 -8.36
CA PHE A 70 4.30 9.58 -7.50
C PHE A 70 3.03 10.34 -7.90
N ILE A 71 2.88 10.68 -9.18
CA ILE A 71 1.76 11.46 -9.71
C ILE A 71 0.41 10.75 -9.49
N PRO A 72 0.19 9.51 -9.97
CA PRO A 72 -1.06 8.80 -9.77
C PRO A 72 -1.33 8.49 -8.29
N LEU A 73 -0.29 8.25 -7.47
CA LEU A 73 -0.47 8.07 -6.03
C LEU A 73 -1.04 9.34 -5.38
N ARG A 74 -0.45 10.50 -5.67
CA ARG A 74 -0.90 11.80 -5.15
C ARG A 74 -2.33 12.11 -5.61
N LEU A 75 -2.59 12.03 -6.91
CA LEU A 75 -3.92 12.30 -7.48
C LEU A 75 -4.98 11.33 -6.92
N TYR A 76 -4.62 10.07 -6.72
CA TYR A 76 -5.52 9.08 -6.13
C TYR A 76 -5.84 9.43 -4.68
N LEU A 77 -4.86 9.81 -3.86
CA LEU A 77 -5.09 10.21 -2.47
C LEU A 77 -5.98 11.45 -2.38
N GLU A 78 -5.72 12.47 -3.20
CA GLU A 78 -6.54 13.68 -3.30
C GLU A 78 -7.99 13.34 -3.71
N ALA A 79 -8.17 12.54 -4.76
CA ALA A 79 -9.49 12.15 -5.27
C ALA A 79 -10.29 11.27 -4.29
N THR A 80 -9.60 10.52 -3.43
CA THR A 80 -10.22 9.61 -2.47
C THR A 80 -10.34 10.17 -1.06
N GLN A 81 -9.81 11.36 -0.79
CA GLN A 81 -9.73 11.94 0.55
C GLN A 81 -11.09 12.02 1.24
N SER A 82 -12.13 12.47 0.53
CA SER A 82 -13.49 12.62 1.06
C SER A 82 -14.17 11.28 1.37
N LEU A 83 -13.70 10.18 0.76
CA LEU A 83 -14.28 8.84 0.89
C LEU A 83 -13.66 8.03 2.03
N ARG A 84 -12.50 8.44 2.55
CA ARG A 84 -11.71 7.65 3.51
C ARG A 84 -12.31 7.60 4.90
N GLY A 85 -12.98 8.67 5.36
CA GLY A 85 -13.49 8.73 6.72
C GLY A 85 -12.39 8.45 7.76
N LYS A 86 -12.49 7.31 8.47
CA LYS A 86 -11.48 6.84 9.45
C LYS A 86 -10.55 5.73 8.90
N GLU A 87 -10.73 5.30 7.66
CA GLU A 87 -9.95 4.22 7.05
C GLU A 87 -8.57 4.70 6.59
N ASP A 88 -7.54 3.98 7.01
CA ASP A 88 -6.13 4.32 6.73
C ASP A 88 -5.52 3.44 5.62
N TYR A 89 -6.28 2.51 5.04
CA TYR A 89 -5.77 1.67 3.94
C TYR A 89 -5.54 2.50 2.68
N LEU A 90 -4.41 2.29 2.01
CA LEU A 90 -4.05 2.99 0.78
C LEU A 90 -5.12 2.78 -0.29
N LEU A 91 -5.51 1.54 -0.57
CA LEU A 91 -6.51 1.21 -1.58
C LEU A 91 -7.92 1.15 -0.97
N ILE A 92 -8.86 1.90 -1.54
CA ILE A 92 -10.27 1.82 -1.18
C ILE A 92 -10.95 0.71 -2.00
N ILE A 93 -11.61 -0.21 -1.31
CA ILE A 93 -12.35 -1.32 -1.91
C ILE A 93 -13.84 -1.13 -1.62
N PHE A 94 -14.65 -0.93 -2.67
CA PHE A 94 -16.09 -0.67 -2.54
C PHE A 94 -16.94 -1.92 -2.26
N ARG A 95 -16.35 -3.12 -2.32
CA ARG A 95 -17.03 -4.38 -2.05
C ARG A 95 -16.36 -5.08 -0.88
N LYS A 96 -17.09 -5.21 0.23
CA LYS A 96 -16.65 -5.96 1.41
C LYS A 96 -16.33 -7.40 0.98
N LEU A 97 -15.05 -7.77 1.01
CA LEU A 97 -14.62 -9.16 0.84
C LEU A 97 -14.89 -9.87 2.18
N TRP A 98 -16.07 -10.47 2.31
CA TRP A 98 -16.54 -11.12 3.54
C TRP A 98 -15.70 -12.33 4.00
N SER A 99 -14.57 -12.65 3.37
CA SER A 99 -13.79 -13.87 3.68
C SER A 99 -12.32 -13.68 4.07
N LEU A 100 -11.69 -12.53 3.81
CA LEU A 100 -10.24 -12.39 4.08
C LEU A 100 -9.91 -11.82 5.47
N THR A 101 -10.83 -11.10 6.11
CA THR A 101 -10.57 -10.50 7.43
C THR A 101 -10.47 -11.54 8.55
N GLN A 102 -11.04 -12.74 8.36
CA GLN A 102 -10.94 -13.82 9.35
C GLN A 102 -9.65 -14.64 9.25
N LEU A 103 -8.96 -14.64 8.10
CA LEU A 103 -7.75 -15.45 7.91
C LEU A 103 -6.47 -14.81 8.42
N PHE A 104 -6.45 -13.49 8.64
CA PHE A 104 -5.23 -12.75 9.04
C PHE A 104 -5.24 -12.23 10.47
N LEU A 105 -6.37 -12.31 11.19
CA LEU A 105 -6.51 -11.81 12.58
C LEU A 105 -6.70 -12.92 13.62
N THR A 106 -6.68 -14.19 13.25
CA THR A 106 -6.65 -15.28 14.24
C THR A 106 -5.21 -15.47 14.73
N PRO A 107 -4.89 -15.16 16.00
CA PRO A 107 -3.66 -15.66 16.59
C PRO A 107 -3.68 -17.18 16.52
N PHE A 108 -2.60 -17.77 16.00
CA PHE A 108 -2.33 -19.20 16.05
C PHE A 108 -2.06 -19.59 17.51
N SER A 109 -3.09 -19.61 18.34
CA SER A 109 -3.01 -20.06 19.73
C SER A 109 -4.22 -20.93 20.03
N THR A 110 -4.08 -22.20 19.67
CA THR A 110 -4.57 -23.41 20.36
C THR A 110 -4.59 -24.57 19.36
N PHE A 111 -3.46 -25.24 19.20
CA PHE A 111 -3.47 -26.67 18.96
C PHE A 111 -2.97 -27.29 20.27
N SER A 112 -3.93 -27.82 21.02
CA SER A 112 -3.74 -28.70 22.18
C SER A 112 -3.77 -30.15 21.70
#